data_AF-A0A519F2S5-F1
#
_entry.id   AF-A0A519F2S5-F1
#
_cell.length_a   1.000
_cell.length_b   1.000
_cell.length_c   1.000
_cell.angle_alpha   90.00
_cell.angle_beta   90.00
_cell.angle_gamma   90.00
#
_symmetry.space_group_name_H-M   'P 1'
#
loop_
_entity.id
_entity.type
_entity.pdbx_description
1 polymer ?
#
loop_
_entity_poly.entity_id
_entity_poly.type
_entity_poly.pdbx_seq_one_letter_code
_entity_poly.pdbx_strand_id
1 'polypeptide(L)'
;MTRKIIPIVSAGSEEIGLYEASKKIYPRTVRGMFARWRWAMVFLTQLVFYGMPWVEWGGRQMVLFDLAARRFYIFGLVLYPQDLIYLSGLLVVSALSLFLFTAVAGRLWCGYACPQTVYTEIFMWVEHRIEGNRTARMRLDKEPMSLEKLVKKWFKHIVWIGIAMWTGFTFVGYFTPVRELGLAFLQTQMGSWEVFWV
;
A
#
# COMPACT_ATOMS: atom_id res chain seq x y z
N MET A 1 58.47 -12.78 -51.94
CA MET A 1 57.83 -12.62 -50.60
C MET A 1 56.34 -12.44 -50.79
N THR A 2 55.55 -13.49 -50.56
CA THR A 2 54.09 -13.47 -50.76
C THR A 2 53.44 -12.95 -49.47
N ARG A 3 52.78 -11.80 -49.55
CA ARG A 3 52.17 -11.14 -48.38
C ARG A 3 50.95 -11.93 -47.93
N LYS A 4 51.03 -12.57 -46.76
CA LYS A 4 49.91 -13.31 -46.16
C LYS A 4 48.82 -12.32 -45.74
N ILE A 5 47.73 -12.27 -46.50
CA ILE A 5 46.55 -11.46 -46.17
C ILE A 5 45.73 -12.28 -45.18
N ILE A 6 45.60 -11.79 -43.95
CA ILE A 6 44.73 -12.37 -42.94
C ILE A 6 43.35 -11.71 -43.13
N PRO A 7 42.31 -12.46 -43.52
CA PRO A 7 40.97 -11.89 -43.63
C PRO A 7 40.47 -11.56 -42.22
N ILE A 8 40.15 -10.29 -41.98
CA ILE A 8 39.43 -9.86 -40.79
C ILE A 8 37.98 -10.24 -41.01
N VAL A 9 37.62 -11.45 -40.59
CA VAL A 9 36.22 -11.85 -40.49
C VAL A 9 35.67 -11.15 -39.25
N SER A 10 34.70 -10.26 -39.45
CA SER A 10 33.88 -9.71 -38.36
C SER A 10 33.37 -10.89 -37.54
N ALA A 11 33.83 -11.03 -36.30
CA ALA A 11 33.20 -11.95 -35.35
C ALA A 11 31.72 -11.60 -35.35
N GLY A 12 30.87 -12.55 -35.76
CA GLY A 12 29.43 -12.35 -35.74
C GLY A 12 29.07 -11.79 -34.37
N SER A 13 28.44 -10.63 -34.35
CA SER A 13 27.90 -10.05 -33.15
C SER A 13 26.83 -11.00 -32.64
N GLU A 14 27.21 -11.98 -31.81
CA GLU A 14 26.27 -12.61 -30.91
C GLU A 14 25.70 -11.47 -30.08
N GLU A 15 24.45 -11.10 -30.38
CA GLU A 15 23.68 -10.20 -29.54
C GLU A 15 23.50 -10.90 -28.20
N ILE A 16 24.46 -10.68 -27.30
CA ILE A 16 24.33 -11.05 -25.90
C ILE A 16 23.17 -10.21 -25.39
N GLY A 17 21.99 -10.83 -25.26
CA GLY A 17 20.83 -10.19 -24.68
C GLY A 17 21.20 -9.64 -23.32
N LEU A 18 21.34 -8.31 -23.21
CA LEU A 18 21.66 -7.60 -21.97
C LEU A 18 20.54 -7.67 -20.92
N TYR A 19 19.49 -8.44 -21.20
CA TYR A 19 18.32 -8.61 -20.36
C TYR A 19 18.49 -9.82 -19.43
N GLU A 20 18.83 -9.55 -18.18
CA GLU A 20 18.70 -10.55 -17.11
C GLU A 20 17.30 -10.46 -16.51
N ALA A 21 16.52 -11.56 -16.60
CA ALA A 21 15.20 -11.62 -16.00
C ALA A 21 15.30 -11.43 -14.48
N SER A 22 14.45 -10.54 -13.93
CA SER A 22 14.45 -10.22 -12.49
C SER A 22 14.25 -11.48 -11.66
N LYS A 23 15.26 -11.81 -10.83
CA LYS A 23 15.17 -12.94 -9.90
C LYS A 23 14.19 -12.58 -8.78
N LYS A 24 13.20 -13.45 -8.57
CA LYS A 24 12.23 -13.28 -7.48
C LYS A 24 12.95 -13.18 -6.13
N ILE A 25 12.77 -12.05 -5.45
CA ILE A 25 13.38 -11.78 -4.14
C ILE A 25 12.49 -12.36 -3.06
N TYR A 26 13.07 -13.18 -2.16
CA TYR A 26 12.36 -13.74 -1.01
C TYR A 26 12.86 -13.07 0.28
N PRO A 27 12.15 -12.06 0.79
CA PRO A 27 12.56 -11.30 1.97
C PRO A 27 12.54 -12.20 3.21
N ARG A 28 13.58 -12.08 4.05
CA ARG A 28 13.66 -12.77 5.34
C ARG A 28 12.99 -11.92 6.41
N THR A 29 12.22 -12.55 7.30
CA THR A 29 11.63 -11.87 8.45
C THR A 29 12.73 -11.50 9.46
N VAL A 30 12.67 -10.25 9.95
CA VAL A 30 13.62 -9.72 10.94
C VAL A 30 12.92 -9.67 12.29
N ARG A 31 13.57 -10.16 13.34
CA ARG A 31 13.09 -10.08 14.73
C ARG A 31 13.97 -9.11 15.50
N GLY A 32 13.37 -8.21 16.28
CA GLY A 32 14.10 -7.24 17.08
C GLY A 32 13.20 -6.16 17.68
N MET A 33 13.78 -5.30 18.51
CA MET A 33 13.05 -4.17 19.12
C MET A 33 12.48 -3.21 18.06
N PHE A 34 13.30 -2.82 17.08
CA PHE A 34 12.88 -1.94 15.98
C PHE A 34 11.79 -2.55 15.10
N ALA A 35 11.80 -3.88 14.90
CA ALA A 35 10.73 -4.57 14.19
C ALA A 35 9.41 -4.54 14.97
N ARG A 36 9.45 -4.66 16.31
CA ARG A 36 8.26 -4.51 17.16
C ARG A 36 7.70 -3.07 17.10
N TRP A 37 8.57 -2.06 17.13
CA TRP A 37 8.17 -0.66 16.98
C TRP A 37 7.54 -0.39 15.60
N ARG A 38 8.07 -0.98 14.53
CA ARG A 38 7.44 -0.90 13.21
C ARG A 38 6.02 -1.45 13.22
N TRP A 39 5.82 -2.62 13.80
CA TRP A 39 4.49 -3.20 13.93
C TRP A 39 3.56 -2.36 14.80
N ALA A 40 4.06 -1.78 15.90
CA ALA A 40 3.28 -0.84 16.71
C ALA A 40 2.82 0.37 15.87
N MET A 41 3.70 0.93 15.04
CA MET A 41 3.34 2.03 14.14
C MET A 41 2.35 1.60 13.05
N VAL A 42 2.53 0.42 12.44
CA VAL A 42 1.57 -0.18 11.49
C VAL A 42 0.18 -0.26 12.13
N PHE A 43 0.08 -0.84 13.33
CA PHE A 43 -1.19 -0.94 14.05
C PHE A 43 -1.77 0.44 14.38
N LEU A 44 -0.95 1.39 14.84
CA LEU A 44 -1.40 2.74 15.15
C LEU A 44 -1.95 3.45 13.90
N THR A 45 -1.21 3.44 12.80
CA THR A 45 -1.66 4.06 11.53
C THR A 45 -2.93 3.41 11.01
N GLN A 46 -3.04 2.09 11.15
CA GLN A 46 -4.20 1.35 10.65
C GLN A 46 -5.43 1.57 11.53
N LEU A 47 -5.25 1.64 12.84
CA LEU A 47 -6.31 1.94 13.80
C LEU A 47 -6.83 3.37 13.60
N VAL A 48 -5.95 4.33 13.37
CA VAL A 48 -6.33 5.70 13.06
C VAL A 48 -7.05 5.75 11.70
N PHE A 49 -6.51 5.11 10.67
CA PHE A 49 -7.09 5.12 9.32
C PHE A 49 -8.46 4.45 9.25
N TYR A 50 -8.61 3.26 9.84
CA TYR A 50 -9.88 2.53 9.88
C TYR A 50 -10.84 3.07 10.93
N GLY A 51 -10.35 3.68 12.02
CA GLY A 51 -11.20 4.17 13.11
C GLY A 51 -11.82 5.54 12.82
N MET A 52 -11.06 6.47 12.23
CA MET A 52 -11.51 7.84 12.00
C MET A 52 -12.87 7.98 11.28
N PRO A 53 -13.18 7.24 10.20
CA PRO A 53 -14.47 7.39 9.52
C PRO A 53 -15.66 6.88 10.33
N TRP A 54 -15.43 6.01 11.33
CA TRP A 54 -16.50 5.48 12.19
C TRP A 54 -16.78 6.34 13.43
N VAL A 55 -15.85 7.21 13.80
CA VAL A 55 -16.04 8.10 14.94
C VAL A 55 -17.00 9.21 14.55
N GLU A 56 -18.06 9.37 15.32
CA GLU A 56 -19.00 10.47 15.21
C GLU A 56 -18.64 11.58 16.19
N TRP A 57 -18.68 12.82 15.73
CA TRP A 57 -18.43 14.00 16.55
C TRP A 57 -19.58 14.99 16.40
N GLY A 58 -20.44 15.08 17.43
CA GLY A 58 -21.58 16.00 17.44
C GLY A 58 -22.72 15.63 16.47
N GLY A 59 -22.96 14.33 16.24
CA GLY A 59 -24.03 13.83 15.38
C GLY A 59 -23.68 13.74 13.88
N ARG A 60 -22.40 13.94 13.53
CA ARG A 60 -21.87 13.82 12.16
C ARG A 60 -20.54 13.07 12.18
N GLN A 61 -20.15 12.51 11.03
CA GLN A 61 -18.87 11.82 10.88
C GLN A 61 -17.68 12.78 11.15
N MET A 62 -16.69 12.30 11.91
CA MET A 62 -15.59 13.14 12.41
C MET A 62 -14.66 13.66 11.31
N VAL A 63 -14.39 12.85 10.28
CA VAL A 63 -13.68 13.29 9.07
C VAL A 63 -14.50 12.87 7.86
N LEU A 64 -15.05 13.85 7.15
CA LEU A 64 -15.82 13.63 5.93
C LEU A 64 -15.47 14.73 4.92
N PHE A 65 -15.00 14.31 3.74
CA PHE A 65 -14.69 15.18 2.63
C PHE A 65 -15.83 15.12 1.60
N ASP A 66 -16.84 15.96 1.79
CA ASP A 66 -18.00 16.01 0.90
C ASP A 66 -17.65 16.83 -0.35
N LEU A 67 -17.31 16.12 -1.43
CA LEU A 67 -17.00 16.69 -2.73
C LEU A 67 -18.23 17.30 -3.42
N ALA A 68 -19.43 16.76 -3.18
CA ALA A 68 -20.67 17.23 -3.81
C ALA A 68 -21.09 18.59 -3.25
N ALA A 69 -21.07 18.74 -1.93
CA ALA A 69 -21.34 20.02 -1.25
C ALA A 69 -20.12 20.94 -1.19
N ARG A 70 -18.93 20.47 -1.60
CA ARG A 70 -17.63 21.16 -1.47
C ARG A 70 -17.35 21.61 -0.03
N ARG A 71 -17.70 20.76 0.93
CA ARG A 71 -17.54 21.01 2.37
C ARG A 71 -16.64 19.94 2.95
N PHE A 72 -15.59 20.38 3.64
CA PHE A 72 -14.69 19.47 4.32
C PHE A 72 -14.95 19.56 5.83
N TYR A 73 -15.40 18.45 6.41
CA TYR A 73 -15.65 18.32 7.83
C TYR A 73 -14.42 17.67 8.47
N ILE A 74 -13.74 18.40 9.35
CA ILE A 74 -12.56 17.93 10.06
C ILE A 74 -12.79 18.21 11.56
N PHE A 75 -13.16 17.18 12.31
CA PHE A 75 -13.56 17.24 13.71
C PHE A 75 -14.72 18.25 13.95
N GLY A 76 -14.43 19.38 14.59
CA GLY A 76 -15.37 20.48 14.80
C GLY A 76 -15.37 21.53 13.69
N LEU A 77 -14.34 21.54 12.83
CA LEU A 77 -14.17 22.55 11.79
C LEU A 77 -14.96 22.17 10.54
N VAL A 78 -15.72 23.13 10.03
CA VAL A 78 -16.40 23.04 8.73
C VAL A 78 -15.69 24.01 7.81
N LEU A 79 -14.92 23.47 6.86
CA LEU A 79 -14.20 24.28 5.89
C LEU A 79 -15.07 24.45 4.64
N TYR A 80 -15.39 25.70 4.35
CA TYR A 80 -16.05 26.09 3.10
C TYR A 80 -15.00 26.34 2.00
N PRO A 81 -15.40 26.43 0.72
CA PRO A 81 -14.46 26.70 -0.38
C PRO A 81 -13.63 27.97 -0.20
N GLN A 82 -14.15 28.97 0.52
CA GLN A 82 -13.45 30.22 0.86
C GLN A 82 -12.37 30.03 1.95
N ASP A 83 -12.51 29.03 2.80
CA ASP A 83 -11.58 28.70 3.89
C ASP A 83 -10.43 27.80 3.42
N LEU A 84 -10.35 27.54 2.11
CA LEU A 84 -9.31 26.71 1.50
C LEU A 84 -7.90 27.24 1.80
N ILE A 85 -7.74 28.55 2.04
CA ILE A 85 -6.47 29.16 2.46
C ILE A 85 -5.96 28.54 3.77
N TYR A 86 -6.84 28.28 4.74
CA TYR A 86 -6.46 27.62 6.00
C TYR A 86 -6.06 26.17 5.77
N LEU A 87 -6.78 25.46 4.88
CA LEU A 87 -6.43 24.10 4.50
C LEU A 87 -5.07 24.04 3.79
N SER A 88 -4.81 24.95 2.85
CA SER A 88 -3.52 25.06 2.16
C SER A 88 -2.40 25.39 3.14
N GLY A 89 -2.63 26.30 4.08
CA GLY A 89 -1.67 26.60 5.15
C GLY A 89 -1.34 25.37 6.01
N LEU A 90 -2.36 24.60 6.40
CA LEU A 90 -2.19 23.35 7.14
C LEU A 90 -1.38 22.31 6.34
N LEU A 91 -1.65 22.18 5.03
CA LEU A 91 -0.91 21.27 4.16
C LEU A 91 0.55 21.70 3.99
N VAL A 92 0.83 23.00 3.85
CA VAL A 92 2.20 23.54 3.78
C VAL A 92 2.94 23.27 5.08
N VAL A 93 2.33 23.55 6.24
CA VAL A 93 2.93 23.27 7.55
C VAL A 93 3.19 21.78 7.72
N SER A 94 2.25 20.92 7.30
CA SER A 94 2.40 19.46 7.36
C SER A 94 3.55 18.98 6.46
N ALA A 95 3.66 19.51 5.23
CA ALA A 95 4.73 19.19 4.30
C ALA A 95 6.10 19.64 4.83
N LEU A 96 6.21 20.88 5.32
CA LEU A 96 7.44 21.39 5.93
C LEU A 96 7.82 20.59 7.18
N SER A 97 6.85 20.20 8.01
CA SER A 97 7.07 19.36 9.19
C SER A 97 7.59 17.99 8.80
N LEU A 98 7.04 17.38 7.75
CA LEU A 98 7.52 16.12 7.20
C LEU A 98 8.96 16.25 6.69
N PHE A 99 9.27 17.30 5.91
CA PHE A 99 10.63 17.53 5.42
C PHE A 99 11.62 17.77 6.57
N LEU A 100 11.25 18.59 7.55
CA LEU A 100 12.05 18.82 8.75
C LEU A 100 12.32 17.51 9.49
N PHE A 101 11.29 16.70 9.71
CA PHE A 101 11.43 15.40 10.36
C PHE A 101 12.36 14.47 9.56
N THR A 102 12.25 14.45 8.23
CA THR A 102 13.15 13.65 7.39
C THR A 102 14.58 14.18 7.37
N ALA A 103 14.80 15.50 7.49
CA ALA A 103 16.12 16.08 7.56
C ALA A 103 16.82 15.75 8.89
N VAL A 104 16.07 15.73 10.00
CA VAL A 104 16.60 15.47 11.35
C VAL A 104 16.73 13.97 11.64
N ALA A 105 15.68 13.19 11.38
CA ALA A 105 15.60 11.77 11.74
C ALA A 105 15.85 10.81 10.55
N GLY A 106 16.14 11.34 9.36
CA GLY A 106 16.42 10.55 8.16
C GLY A 106 15.17 9.81 7.63
N ARG A 107 15.31 8.50 7.38
CA ARG A 107 14.26 7.67 6.76
C ARG A 107 13.23 7.11 7.75
N LEU A 108 13.08 7.71 8.93
CA LEU A 108 12.21 7.16 9.97
C LEU A 108 10.73 7.17 9.53
N TRP A 109 10.26 8.26 8.90
CA TRP A 109 8.91 8.30 8.31
C TRP A 109 8.71 7.20 7.27
N CYS A 110 9.63 7.16 6.29
CA CYS A 110 9.56 6.18 5.21
C CYS A 110 9.62 4.73 5.70
N GLY A 111 10.34 4.45 6.79
CA GLY A 111 10.51 3.09 7.33
C GLY A 111 9.43 2.62 8.31
N TYR A 112 8.62 3.52 8.87
CA TYR A 112 7.68 3.19 9.96
C TYR A 112 6.22 3.63 9.72
N ALA A 113 5.98 4.71 8.97
CA ALA A 113 4.65 5.30 8.82
C ALA A 113 4.19 5.46 7.36
N CYS A 114 5.12 5.41 6.39
CA CYS A 114 4.77 5.54 4.98
C CYS A 114 3.74 4.47 4.55
N PRO A 115 2.62 4.85 3.90
CA PRO A 115 1.58 3.91 3.50
C PRO A 115 2.12 2.74 2.67
N GLN A 116 3.06 3.03 1.75
CA GLN A 116 3.69 2.00 0.92
C GLN A 116 4.40 0.95 1.79
N THR A 117 5.11 1.37 2.84
CA THR A 117 5.81 0.44 3.74
C THR A 117 4.84 -0.30 4.65
N VAL A 118 3.83 0.38 5.20
CA VAL A 118 2.81 -0.23 6.07
C VAL A 118 2.08 -1.37 5.34
N TYR A 119 1.51 -1.09 4.16
CA TYR A 119 0.78 -2.12 3.41
C TYR A 119 1.69 -3.22 2.89
N THR A 120 2.91 -2.89 2.45
CA THR A 120 3.88 -3.89 1.99
C THR A 120 4.30 -4.83 3.13
N GLU A 121 4.49 -4.32 4.34
CA GLU A 121 4.76 -5.14 5.54
C GLU A 121 3.56 -6.04 5.88
N ILE A 122 2.32 -5.53 5.82
CA ILE A 122 1.09 -6.32 6.02
C ILE A 122 0.99 -7.46 4.99
N PHE A 123 1.15 -7.16 3.69
CA PHE A 123 1.04 -8.17 2.63
C PHE A 123 2.14 -9.23 2.73
N MET A 124 3.38 -8.83 3.04
CA MET A 124 4.48 -9.76 3.27
C MET A 124 4.28 -10.60 4.53
N TRP A 125 3.68 -10.05 5.58
CA TRP A 125 3.35 -10.79 6.79
C TRP A 125 2.26 -11.84 6.55
N VAL A 126 1.23 -11.49 5.78
CA VAL A 126 0.20 -12.43 5.32
C VAL A 126 0.84 -13.55 4.48
N GLU A 127 1.67 -13.19 3.50
CA GLU A 127 2.39 -14.16 2.67
C GLU A 127 3.26 -15.08 3.52
N HIS A 128 3.98 -14.52 4.49
CA HIS A 128 4.79 -15.30 5.42
C HIS A 128 3.96 -16.24 6.29
N ARG A 129 2.75 -15.84 6.69
CA ARG A 129 1.87 -16.66 7.53
C ARG A 129 1.25 -17.83 6.75
N ILE A 130 1.00 -17.65 5.45
CA ILE A 130 0.37 -18.63 4.55
C ILE A 130 1.41 -19.56 3.92
N GLU A 131 2.48 -19.00 3.34
CA GLU A 131 3.50 -19.77 2.60
C GLU A 131 4.73 -20.13 3.46
N GLY A 132 4.92 -19.46 4.61
CA GLY A 132 5.97 -19.77 5.59
C GLY A 132 7.29 -18.99 5.43
N ASN A 133 8.34 -19.53 6.06
CA ASN A 133 9.69 -18.98 6.04
C ASN A 133 10.26 -18.89 4.61
N ARG A 134 11.32 -18.08 4.43
CA ARG A 134 12.03 -17.93 3.15
C ARG A 134 12.35 -19.27 2.47
N THR A 135 12.88 -20.24 3.23
CA THR A 135 13.23 -21.57 2.71
C THR A 135 12.01 -22.36 2.26
N ALA A 136 10.88 -22.25 2.97
CA ALA A 136 9.63 -22.91 2.62
C ALA A 136 9.06 -22.34 1.31
N ARG A 137 9.09 -21.01 1.14
CA ARG A 137 8.69 -20.36 -0.13
C ARG A 137 9.58 -20.74 -1.30
N MET A 138 10.89 -20.73 -1.11
CA MET A 138 11.84 -21.15 -2.15
C MET A 138 11.64 -22.63 -2.53
N ARG A 139 11.29 -23.50 -1.57
CA ARG A 139 10.98 -24.90 -1.84
C ARG A 139 9.65 -25.04 -2.59
N LEU A 140 8.60 -24.37 -2.12
CA LEU A 140 7.26 -24.39 -2.73
C LEU A 140 7.29 -23.90 -4.18
N ASP A 141 8.09 -22.88 -4.48
CA ASP A 141 8.22 -22.38 -5.85
C ASP A 141 8.98 -23.35 -6.78
N LYS A 142 9.92 -24.14 -6.25
CA LYS A 142 10.66 -25.19 -7.00
C LYS A 142 9.87 -26.50 -7.18
N GLU A 143 8.91 -26.78 -6.32
CA GLU A 143 8.09 -27.99 -6.41
C GLU A 143 7.12 -27.95 -7.62
N PRO A 144 6.80 -29.11 -8.23
CA PRO A 144 5.78 -29.19 -9.29
C PRO A 144 4.43 -28.68 -8.78
N MET A 145 3.50 -28.36 -9.68
CA MET A 145 2.17 -27.86 -9.29
C MET A 145 1.37 -28.93 -8.55
N SER A 146 1.52 -28.94 -7.22
CA SER A 146 0.73 -29.73 -6.29
C SER A 146 -0.53 -28.99 -5.87
N LEU A 147 -1.55 -29.73 -5.43
CA LEU A 147 -2.79 -29.15 -4.90
C LEU A 147 -2.52 -28.24 -3.69
N GLU A 148 -1.54 -28.60 -2.84
CA GLU A 148 -1.10 -27.78 -1.72
C GLU A 148 -0.55 -26.42 -2.18
N LYS A 149 0.27 -26.40 -3.23
CA LYS A 149 0.81 -25.15 -3.83
C LYS A 149 -0.29 -24.28 -4.40
N LEU A 150 -1.27 -24.89 -5.08
CA LEU A 150 -2.41 -24.17 -5.63
C LEU A 150 -3.23 -23.51 -4.53
N VAL A 151 -3.59 -24.26 -3.47
CA VAL A 151 -4.38 -23.75 -2.34
C VAL A 151 -3.64 -22.63 -1.62
N LYS A 152 -2.34 -22.78 -1.30
CA LYS A 152 -1.55 -21.73 -0.63
C LYS A 152 -1.47 -20.46 -1.46
N LYS A 153 -1.23 -20.57 -2.76
CA LYS A 153 -1.15 -19.40 -3.66
C LYS A 153 -2.50 -18.71 -3.81
N TRP A 154 -3.57 -19.47 -4.02
CA TRP A 154 -4.93 -18.92 -4.11
C TRP A 154 -5.36 -18.24 -2.81
N PHE A 155 -5.16 -18.90 -1.68
CA PHE A 155 -5.53 -18.35 -0.38
C PHE A 155 -4.80 -17.04 -0.09
N LYS A 156 -3.52 -16.94 -0.43
CA LYS A 156 -2.78 -15.67 -0.36
C LYS A 156 -3.44 -14.55 -1.17
N HIS A 157 -3.77 -14.82 -2.43
CA HIS A 157 -4.42 -13.82 -3.29
C HIS A 157 -5.81 -13.43 -2.79
N ILE A 158 -6.59 -14.37 -2.25
CA ILE A 158 -7.88 -14.08 -1.62
C ILE A 158 -7.71 -13.13 -0.44
N VAL A 159 -6.75 -13.40 0.46
CA VAL A 159 -6.50 -12.51 1.61
C VAL A 159 -5.98 -11.15 1.15
N TRP A 160 -5.14 -11.10 0.11
CA TRP A 160 -4.66 -9.83 -0.44
C TRP A 160 -5.79 -8.98 -1.03
N ILE A 161 -6.68 -9.60 -1.80
CA ILE A 161 -7.86 -8.94 -2.35
C ILE A 161 -8.76 -8.46 -1.20
N GLY A 162 -8.97 -9.28 -0.16
CA GLY A 162 -9.76 -8.89 1.00
C GLY A 162 -9.22 -7.65 1.72
N ILE A 163 -7.90 -7.58 1.95
CA ILE A 163 -7.25 -6.40 2.55
C ILE A 163 -7.35 -5.18 1.63
N ALA A 164 -7.14 -5.35 0.32
CA ALA A 164 -7.24 -4.27 -0.65
C ALA A 164 -8.67 -3.70 -0.71
N MET A 165 -9.67 -4.56 -0.83
CA MET A 165 -11.08 -4.19 -0.86
C MET A 165 -11.52 -3.48 0.43
N TRP A 166 -11.11 -4.00 1.60
CA TRP A 166 -11.40 -3.35 2.89
C TRP A 166 -10.75 -1.96 3.00
N THR A 167 -9.53 -1.83 2.48
CA THR A 167 -8.80 -0.56 2.45
C THR A 167 -9.45 0.44 1.51
N GLY A 168 -9.85 0.01 0.30
CA GLY A 168 -10.61 0.82 -0.65
C GLY A 168 -11.94 1.28 -0.09
N PHE A 169 -12.70 0.37 0.52
CA PHE A 169 -13.97 0.68 1.21
C PHE A 169 -13.80 1.76 2.29
N THR A 170 -12.78 1.63 3.15
CA THR A 170 -12.50 2.64 4.16
C THR A 170 -12.12 3.97 3.52
N PHE A 171 -11.29 3.95 2.47
CA PHE A 171 -10.89 5.16 1.77
C PHE A 171 -12.10 5.91 1.19
N VAL A 172 -13.04 5.20 0.55
CA VAL A 172 -14.30 5.78 0.07
C VAL A 172 -15.16 6.30 1.23
N GLY A 173 -15.12 5.64 2.39
CA GLY A 173 -15.77 6.10 3.62
C GLY A 173 -15.30 7.47 4.12
N TYR A 174 -14.17 8.01 3.65
CA TYR A 174 -13.77 9.39 3.93
C TYR A 174 -14.48 10.42 3.04
N PHE A 175 -15.08 10.02 1.93
CA PHE A 175 -15.76 10.89 0.97
C PHE A 175 -17.28 10.74 0.99
N THR A 176 -17.77 9.51 1.22
CA THR A 176 -19.19 9.18 1.38
C THR A 176 -19.43 8.77 2.83
N PRO A 177 -20.53 9.20 3.49
CA PRO A 177 -20.81 8.82 4.87
C PRO A 177 -20.73 7.30 5.09
N VAL A 178 -19.91 6.85 6.05
CA VAL A 178 -19.55 5.42 6.18
C VAL A 178 -20.76 4.52 6.46
N ARG A 179 -21.78 5.04 7.14
CA ARG A 179 -23.02 4.31 7.43
C ARG A 179 -23.87 4.09 6.18
N GLU A 180 -23.98 5.12 5.35
CA GLU A 180 -24.70 5.04 4.08
C GLU A 180 -23.95 4.11 3.12
N LEU A 181 -22.63 4.23 3.06
CA LEU A 181 -21.77 3.35 2.27
C LEU A 181 -21.88 1.88 2.70
N GLY A 182 -21.91 1.61 4.02
CA GLY A 182 -22.08 0.26 4.55
C GLY A 182 -23.44 -0.35 4.19
N LEU A 183 -24.52 0.44 4.27
CA LEU A 183 -25.85 0.00 3.85
C LEU A 183 -25.92 -0.22 2.34
N ALA A 184 -25.35 0.69 1.54
CA ALA A 184 -25.30 0.58 0.08
C ALA A 184 -24.48 -0.64 -0.38
N PHE A 185 -23.38 -0.96 0.32
CA PHE A 185 -22.58 -2.16 0.07
C PHE A 185 -23.40 -3.44 0.32
N LEU A 186 -24.11 -3.51 1.45
CA LEU A 186 -24.96 -4.67 1.79
C LEU A 186 -26.14 -4.84 0.83
N GLN A 187 -26.71 -3.75 0.35
CA GLN A 187 -27.81 -3.77 -0.61
C GLN A 187 -27.35 -3.90 -2.06
N THR A 188 -26.04 -3.96 -2.33
CA THR A 188 -25.44 -3.95 -3.68
C THR A 188 -25.86 -2.74 -4.53
N GLN A 189 -26.22 -1.63 -3.87
CA GLN A 189 -26.65 -0.37 -4.49
C GLN A 189 -25.57 0.72 -4.39
N MET A 190 -24.30 0.32 -4.49
CA MET A 190 -23.22 1.28 -4.56
C MET A 190 -23.32 2.08 -5.87
N GLY A 191 -23.18 3.40 -5.78
CA GLY A 191 -23.12 4.25 -6.96
C GLY A 191 -21.88 3.97 -7.80
N SER A 192 -21.88 4.42 -9.04
CA SER A 192 -20.77 4.19 -9.97
C SER A 192 -19.44 4.76 -9.47
N TRP A 193 -19.49 5.81 -8.64
CA TRP A 193 -18.31 6.40 -8.02
C TRP A 193 -17.73 5.49 -6.93
N GLU A 194 -18.58 5.00 -6.03
CA GLU A 194 -18.18 4.11 -4.95
C GLU A 194 -17.60 2.81 -5.50
N VAL A 195 -18.23 2.21 -6.53
CA VAL A 195 -17.73 0.99 -7.18
C VAL A 195 -16.40 1.21 -7.91
N PHE A 196 -16.17 2.39 -8.48
CA PHE A 196 -14.92 2.66 -9.19
C PHE A 196 -13.69 2.73 -8.26
N TRP A 197 -13.87 3.17 -7.02
CA TRP A 197 -12.77 3.36 -6.06
C TRP A 197 -12.54 2.21 -5.07
N VAL A 198 -13.51 1.30 -4.93
CA VAL A 198 -13.42 0.08 -4.10
C VAL A 198 -12.79 -1.07 -4.89
#